data_AF-A0A3M8R6V3-F1
#
_entry.id   AF-A0A3M8R6V3-F1
#
_cell.length_a   1.000
_cell.length_b   1.000
_cell.length_c   1.000
_cell.angle_alpha   90.00
_cell.angle_beta   90.00
_cell.angle_gamma   90.00
#
_symmetry.space_group_name_H-M   'P 1'
#
loop_
_entity.id
_entity.type
_entity.pdbx_description
1 polymer ?
#
loop_
_entity_poly.entity_id
_entity_poly.type
_entity_poly.pdbx_seq_one_letter_code
_entity_poly.pdbx_strand_id
1 'polypeptide(L)'
;MNLSKTTLSLLLLGTLGLGVTPAFAADAPTPATGPGMMGAGPMGGGPRAMQKGRWLKEAPVPILMPIVFRHMAELNLSAEQKKALEDWRTNHVAQWKKWRGPMLEHNRALRDALLKGETGAALASLKAAVDKDHREMLEHGIRQVEFLHHTLTPEQWEKVTALYTQMGR
;
A
#
# COMPACT_ATOMS: atom_id res chain seq x y z
N MET A 1 38.02 6.32 -44.24
CA MET A 1 39.10 5.44 -44.75
C MET A 1 40.04 5.11 -43.60
N ASN A 2 40.60 3.88 -43.63
CA ASN A 2 41.39 3.13 -42.64
C ASN A 2 40.52 2.32 -41.65
N LEU A 3 40.10 1.09 -41.96
CA LEU A 3 40.82 -0.23 -41.92
C LEU A 3 41.50 -0.49 -40.57
N SER A 4 41.48 -1.67 -39.94
CA SER A 4 40.72 -2.92 -39.94
C SER A 4 41.39 -3.75 -38.81
N LYS A 5 40.67 -4.67 -38.15
CA LYS A 5 41.21 -5.98 -37.72
C LYS A 5 40.12 -6.82 -37.05
N THR A 6 39.74 -7.85 -37.79
CA THR A 6 38.90 -9.00 -37.50
C THR A 6 39.58 -9.97 -36.54
N THR A 7 38.84 -10.69 -35.70
CA THR A 7 39.01 -12.15 -35.58
C THR A 7 37.73 -12.82 -35.06
N LEU A 8 37.36 -13.89 -35.77
CA LEU A 8 36.26 -14.83 -35.59
C LEU A 8 36.67 -16.00 -34.67
N SER A 9 35.70 -16.89 -34.39
CA SER A 9 35.83 -18.34 -34.08
C SER A 9 35.81 -18.74 -32.61
N LEU A 10 35.21 -19.86 -32.18
CA LEU A 10 34.22 -20.81 -32.70
C LEU A 10 33.94 -21.81 -31.54
N LEU A 11 32.71 -22.35 -31.46
CA LEU A 11 32.28 -23.70 -31.03
C LEU A 11 32.95 -24.51 -29.89
N LEU A 12 32.12 -25.11 -29.03
CA LEU A 12 32.01 -26.55 -28.66
C LEU A 12 30.94 -26.70 -27.56
N LEU A 13 29.72 -27.27 -27.73
CA LEU A 13 29.26 -28.64 -28.01
C LEU A 13 29.53 -29.69 -26.90
N GLY A 14 28.45 -30.28 -26.37
CA GLY A 14 28.42 -31.50 -25.54
C GLY A 14 27.89 -31.27 -24.10
N THR A 15 27.01 -32.06 -23.49
CA THR A 15 26.45 -33.39 -23.78
C THR A 15 25.17 -33.62 -22.95
N LEU A 16 24.25 -34.41 -23.50
CA LEU A 16 23.04 -34.96 -22.90
C LEU A 16 23.31 -35.84 -21.66
N GLY A 17 22.39 -35.84 -20.70
CA GLY A 17 22.33 -36.81 -19.60
C GLY A 17 20.88 -37.05 -19.14
N LEU A 18 20.30 -38.14 -19.64
CA LEU A 18 19.05 -38.80 -19.23
C LEU A 18 19.09 -39.07 -17.71
N GLY A 19 18.05 -38.89 -16.90
CA GLY A 19 16.74 -39.56 -16.99
C GLY A 19 16.73 -40.80 -16.08
N VAL A 20 16.33 -40.66 -14.81
CA VAL A 20 15.90 -41.79 -13.96
C VAL A 20 14.75 -41.33 -13.06
N THR A 21 13.53 -41.72 -13.42
CA THR A 21 12.38 -41.79 -12.52
C THR A 21 12.29 -43.21 -11.97
N PRO A 22 12.15 -43.43 -10.65
CA PRO A 22 11.68 -44.71 -10.15
C PRO A 22 10.18 -44.81 -10.34
N ALA A 23 9.79 -45.92 -10.97
CA ALA A 23 8.44 -46.34 -11.26
C ALA A 23 7.63 -46.69 -10.00
N PHE A 24 6.32 -46.58 -10.17
CA PHE A 24 5.27 -47.07 -9.28
C PHE A 24 5.55 -48.48 -8.73
N ALA A 25 5.37 -48.64 -7.43
CA ALA A 25 4.97 -49.91 -6.82
C ALA A 25 3.61 -49.66 -6.14
N ALA A 26 2.58 -50.25 -6.71
CA ALA A 26 1.27 -50.41 -6.10
C ALA A 26 1.29 -51.67 -5.21
N ASP A 27 0.88 -51.56 -3.95
CA ASP A 27 -0.26 -52.33 -3.41
C ASP A 27 -0.59 -51.90 -1.95
N ALA A 28 -1.89 -51.87 -1.65
CA ALA A 28 -2.54 -51.18 -0.54
C ALA A 28 -2.54 -51.96 0.81
N PRO A 29 -3.11 -51.47 1.95
CA PRO A 29 -4.54 -51.17 2.10
C PRO A 29 -4.89 -49.87 2.87
N THR A 30 -5.96 -49.21 2.43
CA THR A 30 -6.72 -48.16 3.14
C THR A 30 -7.41 -48.68 4.40
N PRO A 31 -7.44 -47.91 5.51
CA PRO A 31 -8.56 -47.89 6.42
C PRO A 31 -9.46 -46.68 6.13
N ALA A 32 -10.75 -46.96 5.95
CA ALA A 32 -11.80 -45.98 5.83
C ALA A 32 -12.01 -45.23 7.16
N THR A 33 -12.11 -43.90 7.11
CA THR A 33 -12.77 -43.12 8.16
C THR A 33 -13.35 -41.82 7.59
N GLY A 34 -14.67 -41.83 7.36
CA GLY A 34 -15.65 -40.74 7.52
C GLY A 34 -15.44 -39.36 6.84
N PRO A 35 -16.45 -38.83 6.13
CA PRO A 35 -16.47 -37.43 5.72
C PRO A 35 -16.79 -36.54 6.94
N GLY A 36 -15.75 -36.05 7.61
CA GLY A 36 -15.86 -35.02 8.63
C GLY A 36 -16.03 -33.64 7.98
N MET A 37 -17.22 -33.09 8.10
CA MET A 37 -17.58 -31.71 7.75
C MET A 37 -16.59 -30.71 8.36
N MET A 38 -15.73 -30.10 7.55
CA MET A 38 -15.01 -28.89 7.95
C MET A 38 -15.99 -27.73 7.89
N GLY A 39 -16.54 -27.43 9.06
CA GLY A 39 -17.52 -26.37 9.29
C GLY A 39 -17.02 -25.02 8.80
N ALA A 40 -17.96 -24.28 8.21
CA ALA A 40 -17.87 -22.85 8.01
C ALA A 40 -17.60 -22.15 9.36
N GLY A 41 -16.38 -21.67 9.55
CA GLY A 41 -15.99 -20.70 10.57
C GLY A 41 -15.53 -19.41 9.87
N PRO A 42 -15.76 -18.23 10.48
CA PRO A 42 -15.68 -16.95 9.80
C PRO A 42 -14.28 -16.72 9.25
N MET A 43 -14.19 -16.36 7.96
CA MET A 43 -12.96 -15.94 7.29
C MET A 43 -12.27 -14.83 8.09
N GLY A 44 -11.31 -15.23 8.92
CA GLY A 44 -10.45 -14.34 9.67
C GLY A 44 -9.68 -13.45 8.71
N GLY A 45 -9.78 -12.14 8.91
CA GLY A 45 -9.05 -11.15 8.15
C GLY A 45 -7.56 -11.50 8.13
N GLY A 46 -7.04 -11.84 6.94
CA GLY A 46 -5.66 -12.26 6.78
C GLY A 46 -4.65 -11.19 7.23
N PRO A 47 -3.35 -11.53 7.29
CA PRO A 47 -2.27 -10.67 7.81
C PRO A 47 -2.23 -9.25 7.21
N ARG A 48 -2.74 -9.09 5.98
CA ARG A 48 -2.87 -7.78 5.29
C ARG A 48 -3.87 -6.82 5.94
N ALA A 49 -4.91 -7.31 6.60
CA ALA A 49 -5.90 -6.47 7.29
C ALA A 49 -5.32 -5.87 8.57
N MET A 50 -4.55 -6.66 9.34
CA MET A 50 -3.89 -6.21 10.56
C MET A 50 -2.79 -5.17 10.29
N GLN A 51 -2.08 -5.27 9.17
CA GLN A 51 -1.00 -4.34 8.83
C GLN A 51 -1.51 -2.98 8.32
N LYS A 52 -2.66 -2.95 7.63
CA LYS A 52 -3.32 -1.70 7.19
C LYS A 52 -3.74 -0.80 8.36
N GLY A 53 -4.18 -1.40 9.47
CA GLY A 53 -4.61 -0.65 10.65
C GLY A 53 -3.45 -0.01 11.41
N ARG A 54 -2.28 -0.66 11.45
CA ARG A 54 -1.13 -0.20 12.24
C ARG A 54 -0.50 1.08 11.68
N TRP A 55 -0.35 1.20 10.36
CA TRP A 55 0.20 2.43 9.77
C TRP A 55 -0.68 3.64 10.10
N LEU A 56 -2.00 3.45 10.13
CA LEU A 56 -2.96 4.54 10.38
C LEU A 56 -2.85 5.07 11.82
N LYS A 57 -2.46 4.21 12.77
CA LYS A 57 -2.26 4.58 14.19
C LYS A 57 -0.97 5.37 14.42
N GLU A 58 0.07 5.13 13.62
CA GLU A 58 1.38 5.76 13.75
C GLU A 58 1.59 6.91 12.75
N ALA A 59 0.58 7.23 11.95
CA ALA A 59 0.64 8.36 11.02
C ALA A 59 0.77 9.68 11.80
N PRO A 60 1.65 10.60 11.37
CA PRO A 60 1.86 11.88 12.06
C PRO A 60 0.66 12.81 12.02
N VAL A 61 -0.32 12.52 11.14
CA VAL A 61 -1.54 13.31 10.98
C VAL A 61 -2.75 12.40 11.02
N PRO A 62 -3.81 12.74 11.78
CA PRO A 62 -5.01 11.93 11.85
C PRO A 62 -5.75 11.91 10.50
N ILE A 63 -6.19 10.73 10.08
CA ILE A 63 -6.99 10.54 8.87
C ILE A 63 -8.47 10.51 9.28
N LEU A 64 -9.13 11.66 9.18
CA LEU A 64 -10.46 11.91 9.75
C LEU A 64 -11.59 11.79 8.73
N MET A 65 -11.35 12.07 7.44
CA MET A 65 -12.42 12.04 6.42
C MET A 65 -13.19 10.71 6.36
N PRO A 66 -12.56 9.51 6.46
CA PRO A 66 -13.30 8.25 6.48
C PRO A 66 -14.26 8.14 7.68
N ILE A 67 -13.93 8.73 8.82
CA ILE A 67 -14.79 8.77 10.00
C ILE A 67 -15.98 9.66 9.70
N VAL A 68 -15.74 10.89 9.22
CA VAL A 68 -16.80 11.83 8.87
C VAL A 68 -17.79 11.21 7.89
N PHE A 69 -17.31 10.57 6.82
CA PHE A 69 -18.18 9.91 5.84
C PHE A 69 -18.96 8.72 6.42
N ARG A 70 -18.35 7.93 7.31
CA ARG A 70 -19.04 6.79 7.93
C ARG A 70 -20.13 7.24 8.91
N HIS A 71 -19.92 8.37 9.58
CA HIS A 71 -20.79 8.87 10.65
C HIS A 71 -21.61 10.10 10.23
N MET A 72 -21.78 10.38 8.93
CA MET A 72 -22.49 11.59 8.46
C MET A 72 -23.90 11.76 9.02
N ALA A 73 -24.63 10.63 9.20
CA ALA A 73 -25.96 10.65 9.79
C ALA A 73 -25.92 11.05 11.28
N GLU A 74 -24.97 10.53 12.05
CA GLU A 74 -24.79 10.81 13.49
C GLU A 74 -24.24 12.22 13.76
N LEU A 75 -23.51 12.77 12.78
CA LEU A 75 -23.01 14.14 12.82
C LEU A 75 -24.07 15.18 12.45
N ASN A 76 -25.26 14.77 11.98
CA ASN A 76 -26.34 15.65 11.56
C ASN A 76 -25.85 16.77 10.61
N LEU A 77 -25.02 16.41 9.63
CA LEU A 77 -24.41 17.39 8.72
C LEU A 77 -25.48 18.14 7.90
N SER A 78 -25.33 19.46 7.80
CA SER A 78 -26.16 20.30 6.95
C SER A 78 -25.96 19.96 5.47
N ALA A 79 -26.87 20.41 4.60
CA ALA A 79 -26.74 20.23 3.15
C ALA A 79 -25.46 20.90 2.61
N GLU A 80 -25.11 22.07 3.13
CA GLU A 80 -23.91 22.83 2.77
C GLU A 80 -22.64 22.08 3.18
N GLN A 81 -22.59 21.54 4.40
CA GLN A 81 -21.48 20.74 4.89
C GLN A 81 -21.27 19.48 4.04
N LYS A 82 -22.36 18.75 3.75
CA LYS A 82 -22.33 17.55 2.89
C LYS A 82 -21.76 17.88 1.51
N LYS A 83 -22.24 18.96 0.90
CA LYS A 83 -21.72 19.42 -0.40
C LYS A 83 -20.23 19.76 -0.33
N ALA A 84 -19.80 20.51 0.68
CA ALA A 84 -18.39 20.86 0.85
C ALA A 84 -17.50 19.60 0.98
N LEU A 85 -17.93 18.61 1.76
CA LEU A 85 -17.22 17.34 1.93
C LEU A 85 -17.13 16.54 0.62
N GLU A 86 -18.20 16.51 -0.17
CA GLU A 86 -18.23 15.84 -1.47
C GLU A 86 -17.33 16.52 -2.51
N ASP A 87 -17.37 17.85 -2.57
CA ASP A 87 -16.52 18.66 -3.45
C ASP A 87 -15.04 18.46 -3.06
N TRP A 88 -14.73 18.50 -1.77
CA TRP A 88 -13.39 18.23 -1.26
C TRP A 88 -12.93 16.83 -1.64
N ARG A 89 -13.77 15.79 -1.47
CA ARG A 89 -13.43 14.40 -1.79
C ARG A 89 -13.15 14.24 -3.28
N THR A 90 -13.95 14.84 -4.15
CA THR A 90 -13.79 14.74 -5.60
C THR A 90 -12.44 15.33 -6.02
N ASN A 91 -12.11 16.52 -5.50
CA ASN A 91 -10.83 17.17 -5.76
C ASN A 91 -9.65 16.39 -5.17
N HIS A 92 -9.76 15.92 -3.92
CA HIS A 92 -8.70 15.19 -3.25
C HIS A 92 -8.43 13.82 -3.87
N VAL A 93 -9.46 13.07 -4.28
CA VAL A 93 -9.27 11.78 -4.95
C VAL A 93 -8.51 11.96 -6.28
N ALA A 94 -8.81 13.03 -7.03
CA ALA A 94 -8.09 13.34 -8.26
C ALA A 94 -6.62 13.67 -7.99
N GLN A 95 -6.34 14.51 -6.98
CA GLN A 95 -4.97 14.84 -6.59
C GLN A 95 -4.21 13.60 -6.07
N TRP A 96 -4.85 12.80 -5.22
CA TRP A 96 -4.29 11.55 -4.69
C TRP A 96 -3.86 10.58 -5.77
N LYS A 97 -4.68 10.40 -6.79
CA LYS A 97 -4.33 9.55 -7.93
C LYS A 97 -3.10 10.06 -8.69
N LYS A 98 -2.93 11.39 -8.81
CA LYS A 98 -1.79 11.99 -9.50
C LYS A 98 -0.47 11.80 -8.76
N TRP A 99 -0.45 11.95 -7.42
CA TRP A 99 0.81 11.91 -6.66
C TRP A 99 1.18 10.52 -6.11
N ARG A 100 0.20 9.64 -5.84
CA ARG A 100 0.47 8.33 -5.22
C ARG A 100 1.34 7.42 -6.10
N GLY A 101 1.11 7.41 -7.41
CA GLY A 101 1.89 6.60 -8.35
C GLY A 101 3.38 6.95 -8.29
N PRO A 102 3.75 8.20 -8.59
CA PRO A 102 5.13 8.68 -8.48
C PRO A 102 5.77 8.42 -7.10
N MET A 103 5.05 8.64 -5.99
CA MET A 103 5.58 8.34 -4.66
C MET A 103 5.96 6.86 -4.50
N LEU A 104 5.10 5.94 -4.92
CA LEU A 104 5.39 4.51 -4.82
C LEU A 104 6.59 4.13 -5.69
N GLU A 105 6.75 4.77 -6.84
CA GLU A 105 7.90 4.59 -7.73
C GLU A 105 9.20 5.12 -7.10
N HIS A 106 9.21 6.32 -6.53
CA HIS A 106 10.37 6.87 -5.84
C HIS A 106 10.79 6.03 -4.63
N ASN A 107 9.83 5.60 -3.81
CA ASN A 107 10.09 4.71 -2.67
C ASN A 107 10.67 3.37 -3.12
N ARG A 108 10.16 2.80 -4.22
CA ARG A 108 10.70 1.57 -4.80
C ARG A 108 12.11 1.80 -5.33
N ALA A 109 12.34 2.87 -6.10
CA ALA A 109 13.63 3.17 -6.69
C ALA A 109 14.72 3.37 -5.63
N LEU A 110 14.42 4.12 -4.56
CA LEU A 110 15.33 4.30 -3.43
C LEU A 110 15.67 2.96 -2.75
N ARG A 111 14.66 2.11 -2.49
CA ARG A 111 14.87 0.79 -1.91
C ARG A 111 15.71 -0.11 -2.82
N ASP A 112 15.44 -0.13 -4.11
CA ASP A 112 16.17 -0.94 -5.08
C ASP A 112 17.64 -0.48 -5.19
N ALA A 113 17.90 0.83 -5.16
CA ALA A 113 19.25 1.40 -5.15
C ALA A 113 20.03 1.03 -3.87
N LEU A 114 19.38 1.10 -2.70
CA LEU A 114 19.96 0.69 -1.43
C LEU A 114 20.32 -0.80 -1.41
N LEU A 115 19.45 -1.66 -1.95
CA LEU A 115 19.70 -3.11 -2.04
C LEU A 115 20.85 -3.45 -3.00
N LYS A 116 21.14 -2.59 -3.97
CA LYS A 116 22.30 -2.71 -4.86
C LYS A 116 23.60 -2.17 -4.25
N GLY A 117 23.54 -1.61 -3.04
CA GLY A 117 24.70 -1.01 -2.38
C GLY A 117 25.08 0.37 -2.93
N GLU A 118 24.18 1.07 -3.63
CA GLU A 118 24.42 2.45 -4.04
C GLU A 118 24.56 3.36 -2.82
N THR A 119 25.45 4.35 -2.88
CA THR A 119 25.72 5.26 -1.76
C THR A 119 26.01 6.68 -2.23
N GLY A 120 26.09 7.62 -1.28
CA GLY A 120 26.52 9.00 -1.52
C GLY A 120 25.67 9.72 -2.57
N ALA A 121 26.35 10.32 -3.55
CA ALA A 121 25.73 11.12 -4.60
C ALA A 121 24.73 10.34 -5.46
N ALA A 122 24.92 9.03 -5.64
CA ALA A 122 24.00 8.19 -6.42
C ALA A 122 22.59 8.14 -5.82
N LEU A 123 22.47 8.25 -4.49
CA LEU A 123 21.18 8.25 -3.80
C LEU A 123 20.55 9.65 -3.63
N ALA A 124 21.29 10.73 -3.91
CA ALA A 124 20.87 12.08 -3.52
C ALA A 124 19.53 12.48 -4.12
N SER A 125 19.34 12.26 -5.42
CA SER A 125 18.10 12.58 -6.12
C SER A 125 16.92 11.70 -5.67
N LEU A 126 17.17 10.42 -5.36
CA LEU A 126 16.15 9.48 -4.89
C LEU A 126 15.67 9.87 -3.48
N LYS A 127 16.59 10.25 -2.59
CA LYS A 127 16.26 10.78 -1.26
C LYS A 127 15.43 12.05 -1.35
N ALA A 128 15.88 13.02 -2.17
CA ALA A 128 15.16 14.28 -2.35
C ALA A 128 13.73 14.08 -2.90
N ALA A 129 13.53 13.11 -3.80
CA ALA A 129 12.22 12.77 -4.32
C ALA A 129 11.31 12.18 -3.23
N VAL A 130 11.80 11.20 -2.46
CA VAL A 130 11.04 10.59 -1.35
C VAL A 130 10.70 11.62 -0.27
N ASP A 131 11.66 12.47 0.11
CA ASP A 131 11.45 13.53 1.10
C ASP A 131 10.38 14.54 0.64
N LYS A 132 10.38 14.89 -0.64
CA LYS A 132 9.35 15.74 -1.24
C LYS A 132 7.97 15.07 -1.15
N ASP A 133 7.86 13.80 -1.53
CA ASP A 133 6.57 13.10 -1.50
C ASP A 133 6.02 12.95 -0.07
N HIS A 134 6.89 12.66 0.90
CA HIS A 134 6.50 12.58 2.31
C HIS A 134 6.04 13.92 2.86
N ARG A 135 6.70 15.02 2.48
CA ARG A 135 6.26 16.37 2.83
C ARG A 135 4.89 16.67 2.24
N GLU A 136 4.69 16.36 0.96
CA GLU A 136 3.42 16.58 0.29
C GLU A 136 2.29 15.76 0.95
N MET A 137 2.55 14.50 1.29
CA MET A 137 1.60 13.66 2.03
C MET A 137 1.23 14.27 3.39
N LEU A 138 2.23 14.77 4.14
CA LEU A 138 2.02 15.41 5.42
C LEU A 138 1.13 16.65 5.28
N GLU A 139 1.46 17.52 4.32
CA GLU A 139 0.69 18.73 4.04
C GLU A 139 -0.76 18.42 3.61
N HIS A 140 -0.97 17.38 2.79
CA HIS A 140 -2.32 16.94 2.42
C HIS A 140 -3.12 16.47 3.65
N GLY A 141 -2.46 15.77 4.58
CA GLY A 141 -3.06 15.41 5.85
C GLY A 141 -3.47 16.65 6.66
N ILE A 142 -2.57 17.62 6.80
CA ILE A 142 -2.83 18.85 7.57
C ILE A 142 -4.00 19.62 6.96
N ARG A 143 -3.99 19.82 5.63
CA ARG A 143 -5.09 20.49 4.91
C ARG A 143 -6.44 19.79 5.08
N GLN A 144 -6.45 18.46 5.20
CA GLN A 144 -7.67 17.71 5.50
C GLN A 144 -8.24 18.11 6.88
N VAL A 145 -7.37 18.14 7.89
CA VAL A 145 -7.73 18.47 9.27
C VAL A 145 -8.25 19.91 9.35
N GLU A 146 -7.54 20.86 8.74
CA GLU A 146 -7.94 22.27 8.69
C GLU A 146 -9.29 22.44 7.99
N PHE A 147 -9.49 21.80 6.83
CA PHE A 147 -10.75 21.83 6.11
C PHE A 147 -11.92 21.32 6.97
N LEU A 148 -11.73 20.20 7.68
CA LEU A 148 -12.75 19.66 8.55
C LEU A 148 -13.05 20.57 9.75
N HIS A 149 -12.02 21.17 10.34
CA HIS A 149 -12.18 22.11 11.45
C HIS A 149 -12.95 23.37 11.02
N HIS A 150 -12.82 23.81 9.76
CA HIS A 150 -13.60 24.93 9.22
C HIS A 150 -15.02 24.54 8.78
N THR A 151 -15.23 23.29 8.38
CA THR A 151 -16.51 22.82 7.84
C THR A 151 -17.47 22.36 8.93
N LEU A 152 -16.95 21.72 9.98
CA LEU A 152 -17.74 21.15 11.06
C LEU A 152 -17.98 22.19 12.16
N THR A 153 -19.10 22.06 12.87
CA THR A 153 -19.32 22.82 14.12
C THR A 153 -18.39 22.30 15.23
N PRO A 154 -18.17 23.06 16.32
CA PRO A 154 -17.38 22.57 17.45
C PRO A 154 -17.89 21.24 18.01
N GLU A 155 -19.21 21.05 18.13
CA GLU A 155 -19.79 19.81 18.66
C GLU A 155 -19.59 18.62 17.71
N GLN A 156 -19.68 18.86 16.40
CA GLN A 156 -19.40 17.84 15.39
C GLN A 156 -17.91 17.47 15.38
N TRP A 157 -17.01 18.45 15.55
CA TRP A 157 -15.58 18.24 15.65
C TRP A 157 -15.20 17.41 16.87
N GLU A 158 -15.78 17.70 18.04
CA GLU A 158 -15.59 16.90 19.26
C GLU A 158 -16.03 15.44 19.06
N LYS A 159 -17.18 15.21 18.40
CA LYS A 159 -17.63 13.84 18.08
C LYS A 159 -16.64 13.12 17.17
N VAL A 160 -16.14 13.77 16.12
CA VAL A 160 -15.18 13.18 15.18
C VAL A 160 -13.86 12.83 15.86
N THR A 161 -13.35 13.71 16.71
CA THR A 161 -12.09 13.46 17.43
C THR A 161 -12.24 12.36 18.48
N ALA A 162 -13.37 12.29 19.19
CA ALA A 162 -13.67 11.18 20.10
C ALA A 162 -13.70 9.83 19.37
N LEU A 163 -14.37 9.76 18.20
CA LEU A 163 -14.39 8.56 17.35
C LEU A 163 -12.98 8.17 16.88
N TYR A 164 -12.15 9.14 16.51
CA TYR A 164 -10.75 8.90 16.12
C TYR A 164 -9.94 8.29 17.28
N THR A 165 -10.02 8.87 18.48
CA THR A 165 -9.30 8.37 19.66
C THR A 165 -9.74 6.96 20.06
N GLN A 166 -11.04 6.65 19.93
CA GLN A 166 -11.56 5.31 20.23
C GLN A 166 -10.99 4.22 19.31
N MET A 167 -10.71 4.52 18.05
CA MET A 167 -10.06 3.57 17.13
C MET A 167 -8.55 3.41 17.39
N GLY A 168 -7.92 4.42 18.00
CA GLY A 168 -6.51 4.41 18.36
C GLY A 168 -6.20 3.53 19.57
N ARG A 169 -7.15 3.41 20.51
CA ARG A 169 -7.09 2.49 21.65
C ARG A 169 -7.15 1.01 21.23
#